data_AF-A0A948GJ95-F1
#
_entry.id   AF-A0A948GJ95-F1
#
_cell.length_a   1.000
_cell.length_b   1.000
_cell.length_c   1.000
_cell.angle_alpha   90.00
_cell.angle_beta   90.00
_cell.angle_gamma   90.00
#
_symmetry.space_group_name_H-M   'P 1'
#
loop_
_entity.id
_entity.type
_entity.pdbx_description
1 polymer ?
#
loop_
_entity_poly.entity_id
_entity_poly.type
_entity_poly.pdbx_seq_one_letter_code
_entity_poly.pdbx_strand_id
1 'polypeptide(L)'
;MRRIAQWWLLFGLLLCLPLAQADVALDELPPEARETLQLIKLGGPFPYARDGVVFNNYERILPHQARGYYREYTVKTPGVQHRGARRIVCGIVPECYYSGDHYRSFQRIAEDD
;
A
#
# COMPACT_ATOMS: atom_id res chain seq x y z
N MET A 1 7.80 57.26 32.24
CA MET A 1 6.83 56.32 32.84
C MET A 1 6.79 55.05 32.00
N ARG A 2 7.63 54.06 32.33
CA ARG A 2 7.32 52.63 32.62
C ARG A 2 6.27 51.91 31.74
N ARG A 3 6.72 50.70 31.32
CA ARG A 3 6.03 49.48 30.83
C ARG A 3 5.82 49.47 29.29
N ILE A 4 6.03 48.38 28.54
CA ILE A 4 5.74 46.95 28.79
C ILE A 4 6.73 46.05 28.01
N ALA A 5 7.03 44.87 28.59
CA ALA A 5 7.86 43.77 28.07
C ALA A 5 7.17 42.98 26.95
N GLN A 6 7.94 42.26 26.11
CA GLN A 6 7.76 40.81 25.87
C GLN A 6 8.74 40.26 24.82
N TRP A 7 9.62 39.37 25.29
CA TRP A 7 10.23 38.26 24.53
C TRP A 7 9.18 37.48 23.75
N TRP A 8 9.47 37.04 22.51
CA TRP A 8 9.25 35.66 22.07
C TRP A 8 10.27 35.29 20.97
N LEU A 9 11.14 34.33 21.28
CA LEU A 9 11.82 33.47 20.32
C LEU A 9 10.76 32.73 19.50
N LEU A 10 10.87 32.73 18.17
CA LEU A 10 10.25 31.70 17.34
C LEU A 10 11.36 30.89 16.67
N PHE A 11 11.92 30.01 17.50
CA PHE A 11 12.58 28.79 17.09
C PHE A 11 11.50 27.79 16.64
N GLY A 12 11.71 27.12 15.51
CA GLY A 12 11.15 25.79 15.28
C GLY A 12 9.78 25.72 14.60
N LEU A 13 9.81 25.53 13.28
CA LEU A 13 8.84 24.65 12.64
C LEU A 13 9.52 23.88 11.50
N LEU A 14 10.37 22.92 11.85
CA LEU A 14 10.70 21.84 10.92
C LEU A 14 9.44 20.96 10.84
N LEU A 15 8.58 21.26 9.87
CA LEU A 15 7.46 20.42 9.48
C LEU A 15 8.03 19.08 9.03
N CYS A 16 8.00 18.09 9.92
CA CYS A 16 8.14 16.69 9.52
C CYS A 16 6.80 16.27 8.91
N LEU A 17 6.53 16.73 7.68
CA LEU A 17 5.46 16.19 6.85
C LEU A 17 5.85 14.74 6.54
N PRO A 18 5.04 13.73 6.91
CA PRO A 18 5.27 12.40 6.38
C PRO A 18 5.08 12.51 4.87
N LEU A 19 6.15 12.23 4.11
CA LEU A 19 6.01 12.01 2.69
C LEU A 19 4.99 10.88 2.55
N ALA A 20 3.86 11.15 1.90
CA ALA A 20 3.01 10.07 1.40
C ALA A 20 3.95 9.07 0.70
N GLN A 21 3.89 7.80 1.10
CA GLN A 21 4.74 6.78 0.51
C GLN A 21 4.57 6.87 -1.01
N ALA A 22 5.64 7.20 -1.73
CA ALA A 22 5.54 7.45 -3.16
C ALA A 22 4.90 6.25 -3.87
N ASP A 23 3.99 6.55 -4.79
CA ASP A 23 3.41 5.54 -5.67
C ASP A 23 4.54 4.82 -6.43
N VAL A 24 4.35 3.53 -6.70
CA VAL A 24 5.28 2.71 -7.50
C VAL A 24 4.70 2.55 -8.90
N ALA A 25 5.52 2.82 -9.92
CA ALA A 25 5.08 2.62 -11.30
C ALA A 25 4.92 1.13 -11.62
N LEU A 26 4.04 0.81 -12.57
CA LEU A 26 3.75 -0.59 -12.92
C LEU A 26 4.99 -1.36 -13.37
N ASP A 27 5.90 -0.74 -14.13
CA ASP A 27 7.12 -1.34 -14.66
C ASP A 27 8.24 -1.50 -13.62
N GLU A 28 8.18 -0.76 -12.51
CA GLU A 28 9.07 -0.91 -11.35
C GLU A 28 8.69 -2.11 -10.46
N LEU A 29 7.48 -2.66 -10.62
CA LEU A 29 7.05 -3.83 -9.88
C LEU A 29 7.80 -5.11 -10.32
N PRO A 30 8.05 -6.05 -9.38
CA PRO A 30 8.50 -7.39 -9.75
C PRO A 30 7.59 -8.02 -10.81
N PRO A 31 8.13 -8.79 -11.78
CA PRO A 31 7.32 -9.42 -12.83
C PRO A 31 6.12 -10.21 -12.30
N GLU A 32 6.30 -10.94 -11.19
CA GLU A 32 5.23 -11.73 -10.57
C GLU A 32 4.11 -10.85 -10.01
N ALA A 33 4.40 -9.62 -9.58
CA ALA A 33 3.40 -8.67 -9.12
C ALA A 33 2.57 -8.14 -10.30
N ARG A 34 3.21 -7.85 -11.44
CA ARG A 34 2.52 -7.45 -12.67
C ARG A 34 1.59 -8.56 -13.18
N GLU A 35 2.05 -9.81 -13.19
CA GLU A 35 1.22 -10.98 -13.53
C GLU A 35 0.03 -11.12 -12.58
N THR A 36 0.26 -10.96 -11.28
CA THR A 36 -0.82 -11.02 -10.27
C THR A 36 -1.86 -9.91 -10.52
N LEU A 37 -1.42 -8.68 -10.82
CA LEU A 37 -2.31 -7.57 -11.14
C LEU A 37 -3.14 -7.83 -12.40
N GLN A 38 -2.56 -8.44 -13.43
CA GLN A 38 -3.30 -8.85 -14.62
C GLN A 38 -4.38 -9.89 -14.28
N LEU A 39 -4.08 -10.89 -13.46
CA LEU A 39 -5.07 -11.87 -13.00
C LEU A 39 -6.21 -11.19 -12.21
N ILE A 40 -5.89 -10.20 -11.37
CA ILE A 40 -6.90 -9.42 -10.63
C ILE A 40 -7.84 -8.71 -11.60
N LYS A 41 -7.30 -8.03 -12.62
CA LYS A 41 -8.09 -7.34 -13.65
C LYS A 41 -8.99 -8.28 -14.45
N LEU A 42 -8.52 -9.51 -14.70
CA LEU A 42 -9.28 -10.54 -15.42
C LEU A 42 -10.28 -11.29 -14.52
N GLY A 43 -10.23 -11.12 -13.20
CA GLY A 43 -11.07 -11.84 -12.25
C GLY A 43 -10.61 -13.28 -11.94
N GLY A 44 -9.35 -13.61 -12.22
CA GLY A 44 -8.75 -14.93 -12.00
C GLY A 44 -8.61 -15.77 -13.28
N PRO A 45 -8.38 -17.09 -13.16
CA PRO A 45 -8.33 -17.89 -11.94
C PRO A 45 -7.13 -17.54 -11.05
N PHE A 46 -7.30 -17.67 -9.73
CA PHE A 46 -6.23 -17.38 -8.77
C PHE A 46 -5.51 -18.65 -8.29
N PRO A 47 -4.16 -18.64 -8.20
CA PRO A 47 -3.40 -19.84 -7.91
C PRO A 47 -3.41 -20.27 -6.44
N TYR A 48 -3.72 -19.37 -5.51
CA TYR A 48 -3.73 -19.69 -4.08
C TYR A 48 -5.14 -19.60 -3.49
N ALA A 49 -5.46 -20.54 -2.60
CA ALA A 49 -6.77 -20.65 -1.95
C ALA A 49 -7.20 -19.41 -1.12
N ARG A 50 -6.24 -18.54 -0.76
CA ARG A 50 -6.49 -17.32 0.00
C ARG A 50 -6.58 -16.07 -0.88
N ASP A 51 -6.38 -16.19 -2.19
CA ASP A 51 -6.48 -15.05 -3.08
C ASP A 51 -7.94 -14.62 -3.24
N GLY A 52 -8.19 -13.30 -3.17
CA GLY A 52 -9.51 -12.69 -3.25
C GLY A 52 -10.28 -12.64 -1.91
N VAL A 53 -9.71 -13.15 -0.81
CA VAL A 53 -10.34 -13.01 0.52
C VAL A 53 -10.25 -11.56 1.01
N VAL A 54 -11.14 -11.20 1.94
CA VAL A 54 -11.19 -9.84 2.52
C VAL A 54 -9.91 -9.53 3.30
N PHE A 55 -9.30 -8.39 2.97
CA PHE A 55 -8.24 -7.77 3.77
C PHE A 55 -8.88 -6.72 4.70
N ASN A 56 -8.73 -6.90 6.02
CA ASN A 56 -9.45 -6.07 6.99
C ASN A 56 -8.76 -4.74 7.35
N ASN A 57 -7.51 -4.53 6.90
CA ASN A 57 -6.74 -3.30 7.19
C ASN A 57 -6.72 -2.92 8.69
N TYR A 58 -6.48 -3.89 9.59
CA TYR A 58 -6.53 -3.67 11.04
C TYR A 58 -5.52 -2.64 11.55
N GLU A 59 -4.33 -2.61 10.94
CA GLU A 59 -3.27 -1.65 11.26
C GLU A 59 -3.52 -0.27 10.64
N ARG A 60 -4.56 -0.14 9.80
CA ARG A 60 -4.99 1.11 9.16
C ARG A 60 -3.87 1.81 8.37
N ILE A 61 -3.03 1.02 7.71
CA ILE A 61 -1.95 1.54 6.85
C ILE A 61 -2.55 2.04 5.51
N LEU A 62 -3.52 1.30 4.96
CA LEU A 62 -4.27 1.75 3.79
C LEU A 62 -5.37 2.76 4.19
N PRO A 63 -5.88 3.58 3.26
CA PRO A 63 -6.99 4.48 3.51
C PRO A 63 -8.19 3.78 4.17
N HIS A 64 -8.90 4.52 5.04
CA HIS A 64 -10.06 3.97 5.74
C HIS A 64 -11.24 3.81 4.79
N GLN A 65 -11.75 2.58 4.67
CA GLN A 65 -12.87 2.21 3.80
C GLN A 65 -13.85 1.29 4.53
N ALA A 66 -15.03 1.08 3.94
CA ALA A 66 -16.02 0.15 4.49
C ALA A 66 -15.47 -1.29 4.59
N ARG A 67 -16.00 -2.08 5.53
CA ARG A 67 -15.60 -3.48 5.68
C ARG A 67 -15.84 -4.27 4.39
N GLY A 68 -14.86 -5.05 3.97
CA GLY A 68 -14.94 -5.85 2.75
C GLY A 68 -14.52 -5.11 1.48
N TYR A 69 -14.13 -3.83 1.58
CA TYR A 69 -13.65 -3.04 0.46
C TYR A 69 -12.36 -3.61 -0.15
N TYR A 70 -11.40 -3.99 0.69
CA TYR A 70 -10.10 -4.50 0.25
C TYR A 70 -10.08 -6.03 0.17
N ARG A 71 -9.40 -6.56 -0.86
CA ARG A 71 -9.11 -7.98 -1.07
C ARG A 71 -7.61 -8.21 -1.24
N GLU A 72 -7.11 -9.32 -0.70
CA GLU A 72 -5.69 -9.69 -0.80
C GLU A 72 -5.41 -10.76 -1.86
N TYR A 73 -4.25 -10.65 -2.50
CA TYR A 73 -3.77 -11.56 -3.52
C TYR A 73 -2.28 -11.85 -3.29
N THR A 74 -1.90 -13.11 -3.48
CA THR A 74 -0.53 -13.58 -3.30
C THR A 74 0.30 -13.20 -4.51
N VAL A 75 1.45 -12.55 -4.28
CA VAL A 75 2.48 -12.40 -5.30
C VAL A 75 3.51 -13.51 -5.09
N LYS A 76 3.74 -14.31 -6.13
CA LYS A 76 4.70 -15.42 -6.07
C LYS A 76 6.11 -14.89 -5.77
N THR A 77 6.83 -15.60 -4.90
CA THR A 77 8.26 -15.38 -4.68
C THR A 77 9.02 -16.56 -5.27
N PRO A 78 9.86 -16.36 -6.31
CA PRO A 78 10.62 -17.45 -6.91
C PRO A 78 11.42 -18.27 -5.90
N GLY A 79 11.41 -19.59 -6.04
CA GLY A 79 12.11 -20.52 -5.15
C GLY A 79 11.44 -20.78 -3.79
N VAL A 80 10.39 -20.05 -3.43
CA VAL A 80 9.66 -20.23 -2.17
C VAL A 80 8.50 -21.21 -2.37
N GLN A 81 8.42 -22.26 -1.54
CA GLN A 81 7.39 -23.30 -1.63
C GLN A 81 6.06 -22.91 -0.98
N HIS A 82 6.09 -21.99 -0.01
CA HIS A 82 4.89 -21.39 0.59
C HIS A 82 4.50 -20.09 -0.13
N ARG A 83 3.43 -19.43 0.31
CA ARG A 83 2.91 -18.18 -0.28
C ARG A 83 3.88 -16.98 -0.24
N GLY A 84 5.05 -17.09 0.38
CA GLY A 84 5.96 -15.97 0.61
C GLY A 84 5.32 -14.80 1.40
N ALA A 85 6.02 -13.66 1.40
CA ALA A 85 5.61 -12.43 2.10
C ALA A 85 4.93 -11.40 1.19
N ARG A 86 5.08 -11.52 -0.14
CA ARG A 86 4.67 -10.50 -1.11
C ARG A 86 3.18 -10.57 -1.43
N ARG A 87 2.51 -9.43 -1.49
CA ARG A 87 1.06 -9.32 -1.67
C ARG A 87 0.69 -8.14 -2.56
N ILE A 88 -0.44 -8.26 -3.25
CA ILE A 88 -1.20 -7.12 -3.75
C ILE A 88 -2.50 -7.06 -2.96
N VAL A 89 -2.88 -5.86 -2.52
CA VAL A 89 -4.19 -5.59 -1.92
C VAL A 89 -4.91 -4.59 -2.81
N CYS A 90 -6.10 -4.95 -3.29
CA CYS A 90 -6.90 -4.07 -4.14
C CYS A 90 -8.22 -3.71 -3.46
N GLY A 91 -8.61 -2.44 -3.62
CA GLY A 91 -9.97 -1.97 -3.42
C GLY A 91 -10.79 -2.19 -4.69
N ILE A 92 -11.41 -1.13 -5.18
CA ILE A 92 -12.00 -1.12 -6.52
C ILE A 92 -10.90 -0.77 -7.53
N VAL A 93 -10.60 -1.70 -8.45
CA VAL A 93 -9.62 -1.49 -9.53
C VAL A 93 -9.89 -0.15 -10.24
N PRO A 94 -8.86 0.68 -10.49
CA PRO A 94 -7.43 0.38 -10.38
C PRO A 94 -6.79 0.66 -9.01
N GLU A 95 -7.55 0.90 -7.93
CA GLU A 95 -6.96 1.11 -6.60
C GLU A 95 -6.32 -0.19 -6.06
N CYS A 96 -5.00 -0.33 -6.27
CA CYS A 96 -4.22 -1.46 -5.81
C CYS A 96 -2.91 -1.01 -5.14
N TYR A 97 -2.48 -1.79 -4.15
CA TYR A 97 -1.29 -1.54 -3.36
C TYR A 97 -0.41 -2.79 -3.33
N TYR A 98 0.89 -2.61 -3.51
CA TYR A 98 1.89 -3.66 -3.38
C TYR A 98 2.48 -3.65 -1.97
N SER A 99 2.65 -4.84 -1.39
CA SER A 99 3.45 -5.05 -0.18
C SER A 99 4.50 -6.11 -0.45
N GLY A 100 5.78 -5.76 -0.25
CA GLY A 100 6.90 -6.69 -0.36
C GLY A 100 7.21 -7.46 0.93
N ASP A 101 6.55 -7.11 2.04
CA ASP A 101 7.03 -7.37 3.39
C ASP A 101 5.96 -7.89 4.36
N HIS A 102 4.92 -8.54 3.82
CA HIS A 102 3.80 -9.12 4.55
C HIS A 102 2.97 -8.09 5.32
N TYR A 103 2.48 -7.08 4.59
CA TYR A 103 1.59 -6.01 5.04
C TYR A 103 2.20 -4.98 5.99
N ARG A 104 3.52 -5.02 6.24
CA ARG A 104 4.19 -4.05 7.12
C ARG A 104 4.33 -2.69 6.47
N SER A 105 4.44 -2.65 5.14
CA SER A 105 4.39 -1.44 4.35
C SER A 105 3.66 -1.67 3.03
N PHE A 106 3.19 -0.56 2.44
CA PHE A 106 2.48 -0.55 1.17
C PHE A 106 2.99 0.56 0.26
N GLN A 107 3.02 0.29 -1.04
CA GLN A 107 3.18 1.28 -2.10
C GLN A 107 1.93 1.23 -2.97
N ARG A 108 1.31 2.37 -3.24
CA ARG A 108 0.18 2.44 -4.19
C ARG A 108 0.74 2.22 -5.59
N ILE A 109 0.07 1.37 -6.38
CA ILE A 109 0.49 1.09 -7.76
C ILE A 109 -0.07 2.21 -8.64
N ALA A 110 0.81 2.96 -9.30
CA ALA A 110 0.43 3.89 -10.35
C ALA A 110 0.32 3.12 -11.66
N GLU A 111 -0.88 3.14 -12.25
CA GLU A 111 -1.09 2.71 -13.63
C GLU A 111 -1.09 3.97 -14.48
N ASP A 112 -0.13 4.08 -15.41
CA ASP A 112 -0.15 5.14 -16.40
C ASP A 112 -1.31 4.85 -17.39
N ASP A 113 -2.25 5.79 -17.52
CA ASP A 113 -3.37 5.72 -18.47
C ASP A 113 -2.92 5.86 -19.93
#